data_AF-A0A238LH72-F1
#
_entry.id   AF-A0A238LH72-F1
#
_cell.length_a   1.000
_cell.length_b   1.000
_cell.length_c   1.000
_cell.angle_alpha   90.00
_cell.angle_beta   90.00
_cell.angle_gamma   90.00
#
_symmetry.space_group_name_H-M   'P 1'
#
loop_
_entity.id
_entity.type
_entity.pdbx_description
1 polymer ?
#
loop_
_entity_poly.entity_id
_entity_poly.type
_entity_poly.pdbx_seq_one_letter_code
_entity_poly.pdbx_strand_id
1 'polypeptide(L)'
;MTMVEPTKAEMDALDALLADVAGAPDPVPSDDLMARILADAEASRPVPAAPPEAPRLGWRNWLATLGGWPVLGGMAMAGVAGLWLGVAPPAAVDQMVAEMLGETVSVDLLGLTDPFELEG
;
A
#
# COMPACT_ATOMS: atom_id res chain seq x y z
N MET A 1 -8.75 12.32 -21.74
CA MET A 1 -8.71 10.92 -22.19
C MET A 1 -9.87 10.23 -21.50
N THR A 2 -11.04 10.18 -22.13
CA THR A 2 -12.26 9.64 -21.52
C THR A 2 -12.19 8.12 -21.56
N MET A 3 -12.22 7.49 -20.39
CA MET A 3 -12.28 6.05 -20.26
C MET A 3 -13.69 5.60 -20.67
N VAL A 4 -13.78 4.86 -21.78
CA VAL A 4 -15.02 4.23 -22.20
C VAL A 4 -15.18 2.98 -21.35
N GLU A 5 -16.22 2.95 -20.51
CA GLU A 5 -16.54 1.75 -19.73
C GLU A 5 -17.14 0.68 -20.66
N PRO A 6 -16.63 -0.56 -20.61
CA PRO A 6 -17.16 -1.64 -21.42
C PRO A 6 -18.59 -1.96 -20.98
N THR A 7 -19.47 -2.19 -21.95
CA THR A 7 -20.86 -2.56 -21.70
C THR A 7 -20.93 -4.00 -21.19
N LYS A 8 -22.00 -4.33 -20.44
CA LYS A 8 -22.21 -5.68 -19.94
C LYS A 8 -22.19 -6.75 -21.05
N ALA A 9 -22.76 -6.43 -22.21
CA ALA A 9 -22.79 -7.33 -23.36
C ALA A 9 -21.38 -7.63 -23.90
N GLU A 10 -20.47 -6.65 -23.88
CA GLU A 10 -19.08 -6.84 -24.28
C GLU A 10 -18.31 -7.69 -23.26
N MET A 11 -18.60 -7.54 -21.96
CA MET A 11 -18.04 -8.39 -20.91
C MET A 11 -18.53 -9.84 -21.03
N ASP A 12 -19.83 -10.04 -21.23
CA ASP A 12 -20.40 -11.38 -21.39
C ASP A 12 -19.85 -12.07 -22.67
N ALA A 13 -19.57 -11.31 -23.73
CA ALA A 13 -18.92 -11.82 -24.94
C ALA A 13 -17.43 -12.16 -24.72
N LEU A 14 -16.72 -11.36 -23.93
CA LEU A 14 -15.34 -11.63 -23.53
C LEU A 14 -15.27 -12.91 -22.69
N ASP A 15 -16.17 -13.08 -21.72
CA ASP A 15 -16.23 -14.26 -20.87
C ASP A 15 -16.46 -15.54 -21.69
N ALA A 16 -17.31 -15.46 -22.73
CA ALA A 16 -17.53 -16.58 -23.64
C ALA A 16 -16.25 -16.96 -24.43
N LEU A 17 -15.49 -15.97 -24.90
CA LEU A 17 -14.20 -16.21 -25.58
C LEU A 17 -13.15 -16.79 -24.64
N LEU A 18 -13.09 -16.30 -23.39
CA LEU A 18 -12.15 -16.82 -22.39
C LEU A 18 -12.50 -18.26 -21.97
N ALA A 19 -13.78 -18.59 -21.87
CA ALA A 19 -14.23 -19.95 -21.57
C ALA A 19 -13.88 -20.94 -22.70
N ASP A 20 -13.96 -20.51 -23.96
CA ASP A 20 -13.56 -21.31 -25.12
C ASP A 20 -12.06 -21.60 -25.12
N VAL A 21 -11.23 -20.58 -24.88
CA VAL A 21 -9.78 -20.73 -24.77
C VAL A 21 -9.37 -21.61 -23.59
N ALA A 22 -10.06 -21.48 -22.44
CA ALA A 22 -9.78 -22.29 -21.25
C ALA A 22 -10.10 -23.79 -21.43
N GLY A 23 -11.01 -24.13 -22.35
CA GLY A 23 -11.34 -25.51 -22.69
C GLY A 23 -10.41 -26.13 -23.75
N ALA A 24 -9.60 -25.33 -24.43
CA ALA A 24 -8.67 -25.80 -25.44
C ALA A 24 -7.41 -26.42 -24.81
N PRO A 25 -6.79 -27.43 -25.46
CA PRO A 25 -5.51 -27.94 -25.02
C PRO A 25 -4.45 -26.83 -25.07
N ASP A 26 -3.62 -26.77 -24.03
CA ASP A 26 -2.54 -25.78 -23.95
C ASP A 26 -1.64 -25.87 -25.19
N PRO A 27 -1.44 -24.76 -25.93
CA PRO A 27 -0.54 -24.76 -27.07
C PRO A 27 0.89 -25.00 -26.58
N VAL A 28 1.47 -26.14 -26.96
CA VAL A 28 2.87 -26.44 -26.66
C VAL A 28 3.76 -25.58 -27.58
N PRO A 29 4.64 -24.73 -27.03
CA PRO A 29 5.58 -23.93 -27.83
C PRO A 29 6.53 -24.84 -28.61
N SER A 30 7.04 -24.38 -29.75
CA SER A 30 8.09 -25.11 -30.46
C SER A 30 9.40 -25.11 -29.66
N ASP A 31 10.19 -26.17 -29.82
CA ASP A 31 11.49 -26.30 -29.16
C ASP A 31 12.45 -25.16 -29.54
N ASP A 32 12.40 -24.70 -30.79
CA ASP A 32 13.20 -23.56 -31.27
C ASP A 32 12.83 -22.26 -30.55
N LEU A 33 11.52 -22.00 -30.36
CA LEU A 33 11.05 -20.84 -29.61
C LEU A 33 11.51 -20.94 -28.16
N MET A 34 11.40 -22.12 -27.55
CA MET A 34 11.82 -22.33 -26.17
C MET A 34 13.33 -22.10 -26.01
N ALA A 35 14.15 -22.60 -26.94
CA ALA A 35 15.59 -22.39 -26.95
C ALA A 35 15.95 -20.91 -27.04
N ARG A 36 15.23 -20.14 -27.86
CA ARG A 36 15.43 -18.68 -27.98
C ARG A 36 15.01 -17.93 -26.73
N ILE A 37 13.88 -18.28 -26.12
CA ILE A 37 13.42 -17.70 -24.84
C ILE A 37 14.46 -17.96 -23.75
N LEU A 38 15.00 -19.18 -23.67
CA LEU A 38 16.01 -19.52 -22.67
C LEU A 38 17.33 -18.76 -22.89
N ALA A 39 17.75 -18.61 -24.15
CA ALA A 39 18.93 -17.82 -24.47
C ALA A 39 18.76 -16.33 -24.13
N ASP A 40 17.58 -15.77 -24.41
CA ASP A 40 17.25 -14.38 -24.07
C ASP A 40 17.13 -14.18 -22.56
N ALA A 41 16.50 -15.13 -21.85
CA ALA A 41 16.42 -15.13 -20.40
C ALA A 41 17.81 -15.12 -19.78
N GLU A 42 18.73 -15.96 -20.26
CA GLU A 42 20.12 -15.98 -19.80
C GLU A 42 20.86 -14.67 -20.08
N ALA A 43 20.64 -14.06 -21.25
CA ALA A 43 21.23 -12.76 -21.58
C ALA A 43 20.66 -11.61 -20.72
N SER A 44 19.39 -11.72 -20.33
CA SER A 44 18.68 -10.74 -19.50
C SER A 44 18.90 -10.94 -17.99
N ARG A 45 19.56 -12.03 -17.58
CA ARG A 45 19.82 -12.29 -16.16
C ARG A 45 20.60 -11.12 -15.58
N PRO A 46 20.05 -10.42 -14.57
CA PRO A 46 20.82 -9.40 -13.89
C PRO A 46 22.02 -10.09 -13.27
N VAL A 47 23.21 -9.74 -13.74
CA VAL A 47 24.45 -10.16 -13.08
C VAL A 47 24.32 -9.68 -11.64
N PRO A 48 24.44 -10.57 -10.62
CA PRO A 48 24.51 -10.13 -9.25
C PRO A 48 25.64 -9.12 -9.19
N ALA A 49 25.32 -7.85 -8.96
CA ALA A 49 26.34 -6.85 -8.73
C ALA A 49 27.21 -7.41 -7.60
N ALA A 50 28.52 -7.51 -7.82
CA ALA A 50 29.44 -7.92 -6.78
C ALA A 50 29.08 -7.13 -5.52
N PRO A 51 28.89 -7.79 -4.36
CA PRO A 51 28.52 -7.06 -3.16
C PRO A 51 29.51 -5.91 -3.01
N PRO A 52 29.02 -4.65 -2.93
CA PRO A 52 29.93 -3.51 -2.80
C PRO A 52 30.88 -3.80 -1.63
N GLU A 53 32.16 -3.47 -1.80
CA GLU A 53 33.15 -3.55 -0.72
C GLU A 53 32.52 -3.06 0.59
N ALA A 54 32.72 -3.84 1.66
CA ALA A 54 32.04 -3.78 2.95
C ALA A 54 31.34 -2.42 3.22
N PRO A 55 30.01 -2.43 3.49
CA PRO A 55 29.23 -1.20 3.54
C PRO A 55 29.86 -0.22 4.54
N ARG A 56 30.16 0.98 4.06
CA ARG A 56 30.53 2.10 4.94
C ARG A 56 29.36 2.32 5.88
N LEU A 57 29.59 2.10 7.17
CA LEU A 57 28.57 2.19 8.22
C LEU A 57 27.94 3.60 8.19
N GLY A 58 26.79 3.74 7.55
CA GLY A 58 26.17 5.04 7.33
C GLY A 58 24.68 4.90 7.04
N TRP A 59 23.87 5.80 7.60
CA TRP A 59 22.41 5.78 7.52
C TRP A 59 21.90 5.60 6.07
N ARG A 60 22.60 6.17 5.09
CA ARG A 60 22.23 6.08 3.67
C ARG A 60 22.33 4.66 3.10
N ASN A 61 23.23 3.83 3.61
CA ASN A 61 23.34 2.42 3.20
C ASN A 61 22.20 1.58 3.78
N TRP A 62 21.74 1.89 4.99
CA TRP A 62 20.56 1.26 5.60
C TRP A 62 19.29 1.53 4.77
N LEU A 63 19.14 2.75 4.25
CA LEU A 63 18.04 3.06 3.35
C LEU A 63 18.15 2.33 2.01
N ALA A 64 19.36 2.19 1.48
CA ALA A 64 19.59 1.43 0.25
C ALA A 64 19.24 -0.06 0.42
N THR A 65 19.53 -0.66 1.59
CA THR A 65 19.16 -2.05 1.89
C THR A 65 17.66 -2.27 2.06
N LEU A 66 16.89 -1.25 2.46
CA LEU A 66 15.45 -1.35 2.63
C LEU A 66 14.68 -1.19 1.30
N GLY A 67 15.35 -0.84 0.20
CA GLY A 67 14.71 -0.59 -1.10
C GLY A 67 14.90 0.83 -1.63
N GLY A 68 15.63 1.69 -0.91
CA GLY A 68 16.03 3.02 -1.35
C GLY A 68 14.95 4.09 -1.19
N TRP A 69 14.93 5.05 -2.11
CA TRP A 69 14.03 6.22 -2.08
C TRP A 69 12.51 5.91 -2.08
N PRO A 70 12.00 4.78 -2.62
CA PRO A 70 10.57 4.46 -2.54
C PRO A 70 10.10 4.25 -1.09
N VAL A 71 10.94 3.68 -0.23
CA VAL A 71 10.62 3.50 1.20
C VAL A 71 10.50 4.84 1.91
N LEU A 72 11.39 5.79 1.59
CA LEU A 72 11.30 7.15 2.11
C LEU A 72 10.02 7.84 1.65
N GLY A 73 9.64 7.69 0.38
CA GLY A 73 8.39 8.22 -0.15
C GLY A 73 7.17 7.65 0.58
N GLY A 74 7.14 6.34 0.81
CA GLY A 74 6.07 5.68 1.57
C GLY A 74 5.99 6.17 3.02
N MET A 75 7.14 6.31 3.70
CA MET A 75 7.20 6.76 5.09
C MET A 75 6.80 8.24 5.23
N ALA A 76 7.16 9.08 4.27
CA ALA A 76 6.71 10.46 4.21
C ALA A 76 5.18 10.54 4.01
N MET A 77 4.63 9.77 3.06
CA MET A 77 3.19 9.72 2.82
C MET A 77 2.42 9.14 4.00
N ALA A 78 2.95 8.12 4.68
CA ALA A 78 2.36 7.60 5.92
C ALA A 78 2.35 8.65 7.03
N GLY A 79 3.40 9.46 7.14
CA GLY A 79 3.46 10.59 8.07
C GLY A 79 2.42 11.68 7.76
N VAL A 80 2.29 12.06 6.48
CA VAL A 80 1.26 13.02 6.02
C VAL A 80 -0.14 12.47 6.26
N ALA A 81 -0.38 11.19 5.99
CA ALA A 81 -1.66 10.54 6.25
C ALA A 81 -1.97 10.50 7.76
N GLY A 82 -0.98 10.20 8.61
CA GLY A 82 -1.13 10.25 10.06
C GLY A 82 -1.44 11.66 10.57
N LEU A 83 -0.75 12.68 10.04
CA LEU A 83 -1.04 14.09 10.37
C LEU A 83 -2.47 14.47 9.95
N TRP A 84 -2.89 14.10 8.76
CA TRP A 84 -4.24 14.36 8.26
C TRP A 84 -5.32 13.72 9.13
N LEU A 85 -5.13 12.44 9.47
CA LEU A 85 -6.03 11.68 10.35
C LEU A 85 -6.07 12.25 11.78
N GLY A 86 -4.97 12.81 12.28
CA GLY A 86 -4.95 13.46 13.59
C GLY A 86 -5.64 14.83 13.62
N VAL A 87 -5.58 15.60 12.54
CA VAL A 87 -6.23 16.92 12.44
C VAL A 87 -7.74 16.79 12.22
N ALA A 88 -8.16 15.80 11.44
CA ALA A 88 -9.57 15.54 11.15
C ALA A 88 -9.88 14.05 11.36
N PRO A 89 -10.01 13.60 12.63
CA PRO A 89 -10.37 12.24 12.92
C PRO A 89 -11.75 11.94 12.31
N PRO A 90 -11.88 10.93 11.43
CA PRO A 90 -13.17 10.51 10.93
C PRO A 90 -13.97 9.86 12.06
N ALA A 91 -15.30 10.00 12.06
CA ALA A 91 -16.18 9.53 13.14
C ALA A 91 -16.05 8.03 13.48
N ALA A 92 -15.56 7.21 12.55
CA ALA A 92 -15.26 5.80 12.80
C ALA A 92 -14.05 5.58 13.72
N VAL A 93 -13.05 6.47 13.69
CA VAL A 93 -11.88 6.42 14.56
C VAL A 93 -12.25 6.83 15.99
N ASP A 94 -13.08 7.86 16.14
CA ASP A 94 -13.58 8.28 17.47
C ASP A 94 -14.40 7.18 18.15
N GLN A 95 -15.27 6.49 17.41
CA GLN A 95 -16.05 5.36 17.94
C GLN A 95 -15.14 4.20 18.37
N MET A 96 -14.14 3.85 17.55
CA MET A 96 -13.19 2.78 17.89
C MET A 96 -12.35 3.13 19.10
N VAL A 97 -11.93 4.40 19.22
CA VAL A 97 -11.19 4.89 20.39
C VAL A 97 -12.06 4.85 21.64
N ALA A 98 -13.32 5.28 21.57
CA ALA A 98 -14.26 5.22 22.67
C ALA A 98 -14.54 3.77 23.12
N GLU A 99 -14.64 2.82 22.18
CA GLU A 99 -14.81 1.39 22.49
C GLU A 99 -13.56 0.76 23.11
N MET A 100 -12.36 1.12 22.64
CA MET A 100 -11.11 0.51 23.09
C MET A 100 -10.55 1.11 24.39
N LEU A 101 -10.62 2.43 24.53
CA LEU A 101 -10.00 3.17 25.64
C LEU A 101 -11.04 3.64 26.67
N GLY A 102 -12.32 3.49 26.36
CA GLY A 102 -13.43 4.00 27.16
C GLY A 102 -13.72 5.47 26.86
N GLU A 103 -14.98 5.86 27.01
CA GLU A 103 -15.39 7.26 26.93
C GLU A 103 -14.88 7.99 28.17
N THR A 104 -14.02 9.00 27.98
CA THR A 104 -13.54 9.83 29.10
C THR A 104 -14.62 10.83 29.50
N VAL A 105 -15.54 10.40 30.34
CA VAL A 105 -16.49 11.31 31.01
C VAL A 105 -15.75 12.01 32.14
N SER A 106 -15.35 13.26 31.88
CA SER A 106 -14.80 14.13 32.93
C SER A 106 -15.96 14.58 33.81
N VAL A 107 -16.13 13.94 34.97
CA VAL A 107 -17.07 14.38 35.99
C VAL A 107 -16.35 15.37 36.89
N ASP A 108 -16.79 16.63 36.90
CA ASP A 108 -16.32 17.60 37.89
C ASP A 108 -16.90 17.22 39.25
N LEU A 109 -16.07 16.56 40.07
CA LEU A 109 -16.48 16.02 41.36
C LEU A 109 -16.53 17.09 42.46
N LEU A 110 -15.99 18.29 42.21
CA LEU A 110 -15.83 19.33 43.24
C LEU A 110 -16.32 20.72 42.81
N GLY A 111 -16.91 20.87 41.61
CA GLY A 111 -17.39 22.17 41.13
C GLY A 111 -16.29 23.23 41.05
N LEU A 112 -15.04 22.80 40.88
CA LEU A 112 -13.86 23.68 41.02
C LEU A 112 -13.70 24.65 39.85
N THR A 113 -14.58 24.60 38.86
CA THR A 113 -14.65 25.61 37.79
C THR A 113 -15.22 26.94 38.26
N ASP A 114 -15.91 27.00 39.41
CA ASP A 114 -16.28 28.26 40.08
C ASP A 114 -15.71 28.28 41.51
N PRO A 115 -14.42 28.59 41.71
CA PRO A 115 -13.79 28.56 43.03
C PRO A 115 -14.26 29.69 43.96
N PHE A 116 -15.01 30.67 43.46
CA PHE A 116 -15.59 31.77 44.24
C PHE A 116 -16.88 32.25 43.57
N GLU A 117 -18.03 31.73 43.99
CA GLU A 117 -19.35 32.32 43.70
C GLU A 117 -19.44 33.75 44.29
N LEU A 118 -18.79 34.71 43.64
CA LEU A 118 -18.81 36.14 43.98
C LEU A 118 -19.43 36.94 42.83
N GLU A 119 -20.64 36.58 42.42
CA GLU A 119 -21.59 37.50 41.78
C GLU A 119 -22.99 36.97 42.08
N GLY A 120 -23.81 37.83 42.70
CA GLY A 120 -25.18 37.50 43.10
C GLY A 120 -26.16 37.48 41.93
#